data_AF-A0A7T0C4P3-F1
#
_entry.id   AF-A0A7T0C4P3-F1
#
_cell.length_a   1.000
_cell.length_b   1.000
_cell.length_c   1.000
_cell.angle_alpha   90.00
_cell.angle_beta   90.00
_cell.angle_gamma   90.00
#
_symmetry.space_group_name_H-M   'P 1'
#
loop_
_entity.id
_entity.type
_entity.pdbx_description
1 polymer ?
#
loop_
_entity_poly.entity_id
_entity_poly.type
_entity_poly.pdbx_seq_one_letter_code
_entity_poly.pdbx_strand_id
1 'polypeptide(L)'
;MINPTALPSSMRVTIRSLTACFLMGICFSPETVLADPPKPPQFESNPMIAEVDGEVIRMDAIKSAQMHESMEQLYRMQLSALKSKALEKLAEKRPEISAARVPSVTEEDIKKFYLNTPGVKELGSIETMRDEVRDYLENVYKSQFVDLQYDRAVEKGWIKVHLTPPSDFHLVVELGNANLWFEENDSVYRKVFVLEYSDFQCPFCKRVQETLNKLRERYASDVQFGYRHFPLPFHKEAKSLAEAAECARDQGKFWELQTAFYDKNSMASDLNRVPDLAKQVGVKRINEFKQCWMSGKYKSKVEKDINDGRSIGIQGTPTFILGIYDKKANTVTGEMFSGAVSEERFSTSIDKFLSQINSEAKLNR
;
A
#
# COMPACT_ATOMS: atom_id res chain seq x y z
N MET A 1 -21.55 32.08 51.99
CA MET A 1 -22.91 32.65 52.15
C MET A 1 -22.69 34.14 52.33
N ILE A 2 -23.24 35.06 51.55
CA ILE A 2 -24.65 35.25 51.20
C ILE A 2 -24.68 36.06 49.90
N ASN A 3 -25.38 35.55 48.89
CA ASN A 3 -25.93 36.32 47.76
C ASN A 3 -27.11 37.14 48.32
N PRO A 4 -27.47 38.34 47.83
CA PRO A 4 -28.26 38.33 46.60
C PRO A 4 -28.28 39.63 45.74
N THR A 5 -28.54 39.44 44.44
CA THR A 5 -29.43 40.20 43.53
C THR A 5 -29.60 41.72 43.67
N ALA A 6 -29.40 42.47 42.56
CA ALA A 6 -30.47 43.22 41.87
C ALA A 6 -29.91 44.15 40.76
N LEU A 7 -30.37 43.94 39.51
CA LEU A 7 -30.57 44.99 38.48
C LEU A 7 -31.83 45.81 38.88
N PRO A 8 -32.19 47.01 38.32
CA PRO A 8 -31.96 47.46 36.93
C PRO A 8 -31.84 49.00 36.70
N SER A 9 -31.90 49.41 35.43
CA SER A 9 -32.37 50.72 34.91
C SER A 9 -31.41 51.90 35.06
N SER A 10 -31.31 52.90 34.18
CA SER A 10 -31.82 53.17 32.83
C SER A 10 -31.20 54.51 32.38
N MET A 11 -31.17 54.73 31.06
CA MET A 11 -31.19 56.04 30.38
C MET A 11 -29.93 56.93 30.34
N ARG A 12 -29.38 56.94 29.11
CA ARG A 12 -29.09 58.09 28.23
C ARG A 12 -27.96 59.05 28.62
N VAL A 13 -26.88 59.01 27.83
CA VAL A 13 -26.21 60.21 27.32
C VAL A 13 -25.78 60.00 25.86
N THR A 14 -26.53 60.69 24.98
CA THR A 14 -26.12 61.44 23.79
C THR A 14 -25.02 60.92 22.85
N ILE A 15 -25.47 60.59 21.63
CA ILE A 15 -24.67 60.36 20.43
C ILE A 15 -23.93 61.66 20.03
N ARG A 16 -22.62 61.56 19.80
CA ARG A 16 -21.91 62.43 18.85
C ARG A 16 -21.32 61.57 17.73
N SER A 17 -21.76 61.88 16.52
CA SER A 17 -21.43 61.27 15.25
C SER A 17 -19.94 61.37 14.94
N LEU A 18 -19.31 60.23 14.61
CA LEU A 18 -18.09 60.17 13.83
C LEU A 18 -18.26 59.05 12.80
N THR A 19 -18.45 59.48 11.56
CA THR A 19 -18.59 58.65 10.36
C THR A 19 -17.28 57.90 10.12
N ALA A 20 -17.32 56.57 10.24
CA ALA A 20 -16.27 55.69 9.75
C ALA A 20 -16.90 54.64 8.84
N CYS A 21 -16.56 54.69 7.54
CA CYS A 21 -16.90 53.67 6.56
C CYS A 21 -16.32 52.32 7.00
N PHE A 22 -17.19 51.38 7.39
CA PHE A 22 -16.85 49.96 7.48
C PHE A 22 -17.51 49.25 6.30
N LEU A 23 -16.70 48.79 5.35
CA LEU A 23 -17.10 47.81 4.35
C LEU A 23 -17.48 46.52 5.10
N MET A 24 -18.77 46.23 5.21
CA MET A 24 -19.26 44.90 5.59
C MET A 24 -18.92 43.94 4.45
N GLY A 25 -17.74 43.31 4.54
CA GLY A 25 -17.52 42.04 3.88
C GLY A 25 -18.44 41.02 4.53
N ILE A 26 -19.45 40.57 3.80
CA ILE A 26 -20.26 39.41 4.18
C ILE A 26 -19.32 38.20 4.08
N CYS A 27 -18.76 37.77 5.21
CA CYS A 27 -18.14 36.46 5.32
C CYS A 27 -19.24 35.41 5.23
N PHE A 28 -19.49 34.87 4.04
CA PHE A 28 -20.13 33.58 3.89
C PHE A 28 -19.14 32.51 4.39
N SER A 29 -19.23 32.15 5.66
CA SER A 29 -18.73 30.85 6.11
C SER A 29 -19.66 29.81 5.48
N PRO A 30 -19.15 28.79 4.76
CA PRO A 30 -20.01 27.70 4.32
C PRO A 30 -20.53 26.99 5.57
N GLU A 31 -21.82 27.15 5.86
CA GLU A 31 -22.52 26.30 6.82
C GLU A 31 -22.42 24.87 6.29
N THR A 32 -21.72 24.04 7.05
CA THR A 32 -21.72 22.60 6.83
C THR A 32 -23.12 22.12 7.17
N VAL A 33 -23.95 21.87 6.15
CA VAL A 33 -25.25 21.23 6.34
C VAL A 33 -24.98 19.79 6.79
N LEU A 34 -25.06 19.56 8.10
CA LEU A 34 -24.98 18.24 8.69
C LEU A 34 -26.34 17.56 8.48
N ALA A 35 -26.35 16.39 7.85
CA ALA A 35 -27.53 15.52 7.81
C ALA A 35 -27.95 15.13 9.24
N ASP A 36 -29.24 14.79 9.41
CA ASP A 36 -29.75 14.25 10.68
C ASP A 36 -28.84 13.11 11.19
N PRO A 37 -28.51 13.07 12.50
CA PRO A 37 -27.62 12.05 13.02
C PRO A 37 -28.23 10.66 12.76
N PRO A 38 -27.51 9.73 12.10
CA PRO A 38 -28.02 8.40 11.88
C PRO A 38 -28.33 7.74 13.23
N LYS A 39 -29.41 6.94 13.29
CA LYS A 39 -29.63 6.00 14.40
C LYS A 39 -28.31 5.26 14.67
N PRO A 40 -27.94 5.00 15.94
CA PRO A 40 -26.66 4.39 16.28
C PRO A 40 -26.45 3.14 15.40
N PRO A 41 -25.34 3.07 14.66
CA PRO A 41 -25.21 2.12 13.57
C PRO A 41 -25.32 0.70 14.13
N GLN A 42 -26.24 -0.08 13.57
CA GLN A 42 -25.99 -1.53 13.50
C GLN A 42 -24.65 -1.69 12.78
N PHE A 43 -23.78 -2.58 13.26
CA PHE A 43 -22.48 -2.80 12.63
C PHE A 43 -22.69 -3.22 11.17
N GLU A 44 -22.57 -2.26 10.26
CA GLU A 44 -22.57 -2.48 8.82
C GLU A 44 -21.11 -2.60 8.36
N SER A 45 -20.82 -3.62 7.55
CA SER A 45 -19.48 -3.85 7.00
C SER A 45 -19.03 -2.78 5.99
N ASN A 46 -19.99 -2.09 5.37
CA ASN A 46 -19.73 -1.04 4.37
C ASN A 46 -20.77 0.10 4.47
N PRO A 47 -20.68 0.94 5.50
CA PRO A 47 -21.68 2.00 5.74
C PRO A 47 -21.66 3.04 4.61
N MET A 48 -22.83 3.65 4.37
CA MET A 48 -22.91 4.92 3.64
C MET A 48 -22.18 5.98 4.46
N ILE A 49 -21.24 6.69 3.83
CA ILE A 49 -20.45 7.74 4.49
C ILE A 49 -20.77 9.14 3.97
N ALA A 50 -21.33 9.26 2.78
CA ALA A 50 -21.84 10.51 2.23
C ALA A 50 -22.86 10.26 1.12
N GLU A 51 -23.63 11.29 0.78
CA GLU A 51 -24.45 11.38 -0.42
C GLU A 51 -24.17 12.73 -1.08
N VAL A 52 -23.91 12.75 -2.39
CA VAL A 52 -23.63 13.96 -3.17
C VAL A 52 -24.53 13.96 -4.39
N ASP A 53 -25.46 14.92 -4.49
CA ASP A 53 -26.44 15.02 -5.59
C ASP A 53 -27.24 13.73 -5.87
N GLY A 54 -27.52 12.96 -4.81
CA GLY A 54 -28.22 11.66 -4.92
C GLY A 54 -27.30 10.46 -5.16
N GLU A 55 -25.98 10.68 -5.34
CA GLU A 55 -25.00 9.60 -5.44
C GLU A 55 -24.46 9.23 -4.06
N VAL A 56 -24.65 7.97 -3.67
CA VAL A 56 -24.20 7.43 -2.39
C VAL A 56 -22.70 7.08 -2.45
N ILE A 57 -21.93 7.67 -1.55
CA ILE A 57 -20.54 7.29 -1.28
C ILE A 57 -20.53 6.36 -0.07
N ARG A 58 -19.95 5.17 -0.24
CA ARG A 58 -19.79 4.17 0.83
C ARG A 58 -18.34 4.10 1.32
N MET A 59 -18.14 3.46 2.47
CA MET A 59 -16.82 3.35 3.10
C MET A 59 -15.77 2.73 2.17
N ASP A 60 -16.14 1.75 1.34
CA ASP A 60 -15.26 1.16 0.34
C ASP A 60 -14.77 2.14 -0.74
N ALA A 61 -15.59 3.12 -1.12
CA ALA A 61 -15.27 4.11 -2.16
C ALA A 61 -14.11 5.05 -1.77
N ILE A 62 -13.80 5.16 -0.47
CA ILE A 62 -12.69 5.99 0.02
C ILE A 62 -11.49 5.18 0.52
N LYS A 63 -11.59 3.84 0.53
CA LYS A 63 -10.47 3.00 0.98
C LYS A 63 -9.28 3.16 0.04
N SER A 64 -8.10 3.14 0.63
CA SER A 64 -6.81 3.23 -0.08
C SER A 64 -5.82 2.23 0.50
N ALA A 65 -4.73 1.94 -0.23
CA ALA A 65 -3.61 1.16 0.32
C ALA A 65 -3.14 1.71 1.66
N GLN A 66 -2.98 3.03 1.77
CA GLN A 66 -2.50 3.66 2.99
C GLN A 66 -3.47 3.43 4.17
N MET A 67 -4.78 3.53 3.93
CA MET A 67 -5.77 3.23 4.98
C MET A 67 -5.74 1.76 5.37
N HIS A 68 -5.62 0.85 4.40
CA HIS A 68 -5.47 -0.57 4.68
C HIS A 68 -4.20 -0.88 5.47
N GLU A 69 -3.05 -0.34 5.07
CA GLU A 69 -1.78 -0.47 5.79
C GLU A 69 -1.88 0.10 7.22
N SER A 70 -2.63 1.18 7.42
CA SER A 70 -2.89 1.77 8.73
C SER A 70 -3.81 0.87 9.58
N MET A 71 -4.85 0.28 8.99
CA MET A 71 -5.72 -0.70 9.67
C MET A 71 -4.93 -1.95 10.09
N GLU A 72 -4.08 -2.44 9.20
CA GLU A 72 -3.14 -3.54 9.45
C GLU A 72 -2.15 -3.21 10.57
N GLN A 73 -1.57 -2.00 10.55
CA GLN A 73 -0.69 -1.53 11.61
C GLN A 73 -1.44 -1.44 12.95
N LEU A 74 -2.66 -0.89 12.96
CA LEU A 74 -3.49 -0.82 14.14
C LEU A 74 -3.80 -2.23 14.68
N TYR A 75 -4.16 -3.17 13.81
CA TYR A 75 -4.41 -4.55 14.18
C TYR A 75 -3.16 -5.21 14.80
N ARG A 76 -1.97 -5.02 14.21
CA ARG A 76 -0.71 -5.51 14.80
C ARG A 76 -0.44 -4.91 16.18
N MET A 77 -0.70 -3.62 16.37
CA MET A 77 -0.57 -2.97 17.68
C MET A 77 -1.57 -3.55 18.69
N GLN A 78 -2.83 -3.73 18.30
CA GLN A 78 -3.87 -4.34 19.13
C GLN A 78 -3.51 -5.78 19.50
N LEU A 79 -3.00 -6.56 18.55
CA LEU A 79 -2.59 -7.94 18.77
C LEU A 79 -1.40 -8.01 19.73
N SER A 80 -0.37 -7.17 19.55
CA SER A 80 0.78 -7.11 20.47
C SER A 80 0.36 -6.75 21.91
N ALA A 81 -0.53 -5.75 22.05
CA ALA A 81 -1.10 -5.38 23.34
C ALA A 81 -1.95 -6.50 23.96
N LEU A 82 -2.76 -7.17 23.14
CA LEU A 82 -3.56 -8.34 23.55
C LEU A 82 -2.66 -9.46 24.07
N LYS A 83 -1.58 -9.81 23.35
CA LYS A 83 -0.65 -10.86 23.75
C LYS A 83 -0.09 -10.62 25.14
N SER A 84 0.44 -9.41 25.36
CA SER A 84 1.00 -9.00 26.65
C SER A 84 -0.05 -9.06 27.76
N LYS A 85 -1.23 -8.48 27.54
CA LYS A 85 -2.30 -8.43 28.56
C LYS A 85 -2.88 -9.80 28.87
N ALA A 86 -3.01 -10.67 27.87
CA ALA A 86 -3.50 -12.03 28.05
C ALA A 86 -2.54 -12.86 28.90
N LEU A 87 -1.23 -12.76 28.66
CA LEU A 87 -0.23 -13.45 29.47
C LEU A 87 -0.14 -12.93 30.90
N GLU A 88 -0.22 -11.60 31.11
CA GLU A 88 -0.29 -11.00 32.45
C GLU A 88 -1.45 -11.61 33.26
N LYS A 89 -2.65 -11.63 32.67
CA LYS A 89 -3.85 -12.17 33.33
C LYS A 89 -3.75 -13.68 33.55
N LEU A 90 -3.15 -14.41 32.61
CA LEU A 90 -3.03 -15.86 32.71
C LEU A 90 -1.95 -16.26 33.73
N ALA A 91 -0.90 -15.44 33.90
CA ALA A 91 0.20 -15.68 34.84
C ALA A 91 -0.25 -15.73 36.31
N GLU A 92 -1.35 -15.06 36.68
CA GLU A 92 -1.96 -15.13 38.02
C GLU A 92 -2.34 -16.55 38.43
N LYS A 93 -2.81 -17.35 37.46
CA LYS A 93 -3.24 -18.73 37.68
C LYS A 93 -2.25 -19.76 37.16
N ARG A 94 -1.31 -19.32 36.32
CA ARG A 94 -0.32 -20.15 35.62
C ARG A 94 1.04 -19.45 35.65
N PRO A 95 1.78 -19.50 36.77
CA PRO A 95 3.06 -18.82 36.89
C PRO A 95 4.10 -19.30 35.86
N GLU A 96 3.90 -20.48 35.26
CA GLU A 96 4.79 -21.07 34.28
C GLU A 96 4.95 -20.29 32.96
N ILE A 97 3.97 -19.45 32.61
CA ILE A 97 3.95 -18.64 31.37
C ILE A 97 4.30 -17.17 31.59
N SER A 98 4.68 -16.78 32.81
CA SER A 98 4.94 -15.38 33.15
C SER A 98 6.06 -14.76 32.31
N ALA A 99 5.82 -13.53 31.84
CA ALA A 99 6.81 -12.70 31.15
C ALA A 99 8.02 -12.31 32.04
N ALA A 100 8.02 -12.64 33.33
CA ALA A 100 9.17 -12.48 34.23
C ALA A 100 10.31 -13.49 33.98
N ARG A 101 10.13 -14.45 33.06
CA ARG A 101 11.10 -15.50 32.73
C ARG A 101 11.79 -15.28 31.37
N VAL A 102 11.77 -14.06 30.85
CA VAL A 102 12.46 -13.72 29.60
C VAL A 102 13.97 -13.99 29.78
N PRO A 103 14.63 -14.67 28.82
CA PRO A 103 16.08 -14.85 28.85
C PRO A 103 16.80 -13.51 28.94
N SER A 104 17.86 -13.43 29.75
CA SER A 104 18.70 -12.24 29.83
C SER A 104 19.64 -12.15 28.64
N VAL A 105 19.84 -10.95 28.11
CA VAL A 105 20.84 -10.68 27.07
C VAL A 105 22.24 -10.86 27.63
N THR A 106 23.08 -11.64 26.94
CA THR A 106 24.48 -11.85 27.34
C THR A 106 25.43 -10.91 26.59
N GLU A 107 26.65 -10.74 27.11
CA GLU A 107 27.71 -10.01 26.40
C GLU A 107 28.06 -10.65 25.04
N GLU A 108 27.88 -11.97 24.93
CA GLU A 108 28.08 -12.68 23.66
C GLU A 108 27.01 -12.31 22.63
N ASP A 109 25.76 -12.12 23.07
CA ASP A 109 24.65 -11.71 22.20
C ASP A 109 24.86 -10.29 21.68
N ILE A 110 25.28 -9.36 22.57
CA ILE A 110 25.64 -7.99 22.21
C ILE A 110 26.77 -8.00 21.17
N LYS A 111 27.82 -8.79 21.41
CA LYS A 111 28.96 -8.90 20.50
C LYS A 111 28.55 -9.49 19.15
N LYS A 112 27.74 -10.55 19.14
CA LYS A 112 27.23 -11.17 17.90
C LYS A 112 26.38 -10.17 17.11
N PHE A 113 25.45 -9.48 17.77
CA PHE A 113 24.61 -8.48 17.13
C PHE A 113 25.44 -7.36 16.51
N TYR A 114 26.35 -6.76 17.29
CA TYR A 114 27.21 -5.67 16.81
C TYR A 114 28.10 -6.08 15.63
N LEU A 115 28.66 -7.30 15.65
CA LEU A 115 29.53 -7.79 14.59
C LEU A 115 28.78 -8.11 13.30
N ASN A 116 27.54 -8.59 13.41
CA ASN A 116 26.76 -9.13 12.30
C ASN A 116 25.71 -8.16 11.75
N THR A 117 25.45 -7.03 12.41
CA THR A 117 24.46 -6.05 11.94
C THR A 117 25.11 -4.99 11.05
N PRO A 118 24.73 -4.90 9.76
CA PRO A 118 25.25 -3.86 8.86
C PRO A 118 24.96 -2.44 9.37
N GLY A 119 25.89 -1.52 9.18
CA GLY A 119 25.74 -0.10 9.55
C GLY A 119 25.93 0.25 11.03
N VAL A 120 25.84 -0.71 11.95
CA VAL A 120 25.97 -0.42 13.40
C VAL A 120 27.37 0.11 13.77
N LYS A 121 28.42 -0.35 13.08
CA LYS A 121 29.81 0.11 13.28
C LYS A 121 30.04 1.56 12.86
N GLU A 122 29.13 2.13 12.06
CA GLU A 122 29.18 3.54 11.64
C GLU A 122 28.59 4.47 12.72
N LEU A 123 27.78 3.93 13.64
CA LEU A 123 27.12 4.67 14.72
C LEU A 123 28.00 4.83 15.96
N GLY A 124 28.98 3.94 16.18
CA GLY A 124 29.88 3.99 17.32
C GLY A 124 30.66 2.69 17.50
N SER A 125 31.58 2.66 18.46
CA SER A 125 32.29 1.44 18.87
C SER A 125 31.39 0.51 19.69
N ILE A 126 31.78 -0.75 19.85
CA ILE A 126 31.01 -1.70 20.68
C ILE A 126 30.92 -1.26 22.14
N GLU A 127 31.91 -0.54 22.65
CA GLU A 127 31.91 0.01 24.01
C GLU A 127 30.89 1.13 24.17
N THR A 128 30.74 1.96 23.14
CA THR A 128 29.84 3.12 23.16
C THR A 128 28.40 2.75 22.85
N MET A 129 28.18 1.74 22.01
CA MET A 129 26.85 1.26 21.61
C MET A 129 26.31 0.12 22.51
N ARG A 130 27.07 -0.27 23.54
CA ARG A 130 26.80 -1.49 24.33
C ARG A 130 25.42 -1.47 24.95
N ASP A 131 25.06 -0.36 25.57
CA ASP A 131 23.84 -0.25 26.36
C ASP A 131 22.63 -0.13 25.43
N GLU A 132 22.72 0.62 24.32
CA GLU A 132 21.66 0.70 23.31
C GLU A 132 21.41 -0.66 22.63
N VAL A 133 22.48 -1.39 22.32
CA VAL A 133 22.36 -2.76 21.76
C VAL A 133 21.73 -3.70 22.79
N ARG A 134 22.11 -3.59 24.06
CA ARG A 134 21.51 -4.37 25.15
C ARG A 134 20.01 -4.08 25.25
N ASP A 135 19.62 -2.82 25.36
CA ASP A 135 18.22 -2.40 25.47
C ASP A 135 17.39 -2.87 24.27
N TYR A 136 17.96 -2.78 23.06
CA TYR A 136 17.33 -3.30 21.85
C TYR A 136 17.12 -4.82 21.94
N LEU A 137 18.17 -5.58 22.26
CA LEU A 137 18.10 -7.04 22.36
C LEU A 137 17.16 -7.51 23.47
N GLU A 138 17.11 -6.81 24.60
CA GLU A 138 16.20 -7.10 25.70
C GLU A 138 14.74 -6.97 25.25
N ASN A 139 14.42 -5.92 24.48
CA ASN A 139 13.10 -5.74 23.89
C ASN A 139 12.77 -6.84 22.86
N VAL A 140 13.74 -7.23 22.03
CA VAL A 140 13.56 -8.33 21.06
C VAL A 140 13.30 -9.66 21.78
N TYR A 141 14.11 -10.01 22.78
CA TYR A 141 13.97 -11.25 23.55
C TYR A 141 12.65 -11.29 24.29
N LYS A 142 12.25 -10.15 24.88
CA LYS A 142 10.94 -10.02 25.53
C LYS A 142 9.80 -10.23 24.55
N SER A 143 9.85 -9.60 23.37
CA SER A 143 8.80 -9.74 22.35
C SER A 143 8.69 -11.19 21.87
N GLN A 144 9.81 -11.82 21.51
CA GLN A 144 9.83 -13.21 21.04
C GLN A 144 9.33 -14.19 22.11
N PHE A 145 9.72 -13.95 23.37
CA PHE A 145 9.26 -14.77 24.47
C PHE A 145 7.74 -14.62 24.68
N VAL A 146 7.21 -13.39 24.65
CA VAL A 146 5.77 -13.13 24.73
C VAL A 146 5.03 -13.83 23.60
N ASP A 147 5.52 -13.74 22.36
CA ASP A 147 4.91 -14.41 21.21
C ASP A 147 4.85 -15.94 21.43
N LEU A 148 5.97 -16.55 21.80
CA LEU A 148 6.05 -17.99 22.04
C LEU A 148 5.12 -18.47 23.17
N GLN A 149 5.05 -17.75 24.29
CA GLN A 149 4.15 -18.12 25.39
C GLN A 149 2.69 -17.94 25.02
N TYR A 150 2.38 -16.86 24.28
CA TYR A 150 1.03 -16.60 23.81
C TYR A 150 0.55 -17.71 22.88
N ASP A 151 1.37 -18.09 21.89
CA ASP A 151 1.03 -19.14 20.92
C ASP A 151 0.77 -20.48 21.63
N ARG A 152 1.65 -20.87 22.57
CA ARG A 152 1.44 -22.06 23.42
C ARG A 152 0.15 -21.99 24.25
N ALA A 153 -0.19 -20.81 24.77
CA ALA A 153 -1.40 -20.63 25.56
C ALA A 153 -2.67 -20.72 24.70
N VAL A 154 -2.61 -20.25 23.45
CA VAL A 154 -3.67 -20.44 22.45
C VAL A 154 -3.80 -21.92 22.08
N GLU A 155 -2.70 -22.61 21.77
CA GLU A 155 -2.69 -24.05 21.43
C GLU A 155 -3.29 -24.92 22.53
N LYS A 156 -3.01 -24.60 23.79
CA LYS A 156 -3.59 -25.28 24.96
C LYS A 156 -5.05 -24.90 25.24
N GLY A 157 -5.62 -23.99 24.45
CA GLY A 157 -6.99 -23.48 24.63
C GLY A 157 -7.18 -22.60 25.86
N TRP A 158 -6.09 -22.12 26.47
CA TRP A 158 -6.14 -21.22 27.62
C TRP A 158 -6.53 -19.80 27.23
N ILE A 159 -6.22 -19.41 26.00
CA ILE A 159 -6.64 -18.15 25.40
C ILE A 159 -7.56 -18.45 24.23
N LYS A 160 -8.75 -17.86 24.24
CA LYS A 160 -9.66 -17.83 23.09
C LYS A 160 -9.58 -16.45 22.47
N VAL A 161 -9.13 -16.37 21.22
CA VAL A 161 -8.90 -15.11 20.52
C VAL A 161 -10.15 -14.73 19.74
N HIS A 162 -10.67 -13.54 20.00
CA HIS A 162 -11.81 -12.96 19.26
C HIS A 162 -11.43 -11.71 18.48
N LEU A 163 -10.19 -11.22 18.62
CA LEU A 163 -9.66 -10.17 17.78
C LEU A 163 -9.47 -10.73 16.38
N THR A 164 -10.24 -10.22 15.42
CA THR A 164 -10.13 -10.61 14.01
C THR A 164 -9.27 -9.60 13.27
N PRO A 165 -8.49 -10.04 12.26
CA PRO A 165 -7.84 -9.10 11.35
C PRO A 165 -8.90 -8.19 10.71
N PRO A 166 -8.52 -6.96 10.29
CA PRO A 166 -9.41 -6.14 9.49
C PRO A 166 -9.82 -6.96 8.26
N SER A 167 -11.07 -6.82 7.82
CA SER A 167 -11.54 -7.51 6.61
C SER A 167 -10.57 -7.20 5.46
N ASP A 168 -10.01 -8.25 4.83
CA ASP A 168 -9.17 -8.10 3.64
C ASP A 168 -9.89 -7.14 2.68
N PHE A 169 -9.30 -5.96 2.45
CA PHE A 169 -9.84 -5.07 1.45
C PHE A 169 -9.41 -5.62 0.10
N HIS A 170 -10.20 -6.56 -0.41
CA HIS A 170 -10.00 -7.05 -1.74
C HIS A 170 -10.54 -6.02 -2.73
N LEU A 171 -9.61 -5.30 -3.37
CA LEU A 171 -9.95 -4.51 -4.53
C LEU A 171 -10.28 -5.45 -5.68
N VAL A 172 -11.40 -5.20 -6.34
CA VAL A 172 -11.71 -5.81 -7.64
C VAL A 172 -11.21 -4.83 -8.69
N VAL A 173 -10.21 -5.23 -9.46
CA VAL A 173 -9.62 -4.41 -10.52
C VAL A 173 -9.79 -5.13 -11.85
N GLU A 174 -10.49 -4.48 -12.78
CA GLU A 174 -10.53 -4.95 -14.17
C GLU A 174 -9.15 -4.83 -14.81
N LEU A 175 -8.66 -5.89 -15.46
CA LEU A 175 -7.37 -5.91 -16.12
C LEU A 175 -7.37 -5.13 -17.44
N GLY A 176 -8.50 -5.13 -18.15
CA GLY A 176 -8.73 -4.32 -19.35
C GLY A 176 -7.57 -4.40 -20.36
N ASN A 177 -6.83 -3.30 -20.48
CA ASN A 177 -5.72 -3.10 -21.40
C ASN A 177 -4.31 -3.26 -20.75
N ALA A 178 -4.20 -3.95 -19.61
CA ALA A 178 -2.91 -4.20 -18.96
C ALA A 178 -1.96 -4.96 -19.88
N ASN A 179 -0.67 -4.62 -19.85
CA ASN A 179 0.35 -5.35 -20.58
C ASN A 179 0.73 -6.60 -19.78
N LEU A 180 0.48 -7.79 -20.33
CA LEU A 180 0.73 -9.06 -19.64
C LEU A 180 2.14 -9.59 -19.91
N TRP A 181 2.77 -10.13 -18.87
CA TRP A 181 4.12 -10.68 -18.96
C TRP A 181 4.12 -12.02 -19.70
N PHE A 182 3.21 -12.92 -19.29
CA PHE A 182 2.96 -14.15 -20.03
C PHE A 182 1.78 -13.91 -20.98
N GLU A 183 1.96 -14.27 -22.26
CA GLU A 183 0.93 -14.11 -23.29
C GLU A 183 -0.38 -14.84 -22.92
N GLU A 184 -1.54 -14.27 -23.27
CA GLU A 184 -2.86 -14.86 -22.95
C GLU A 184 -3.09 -16.23 -23.58
N ASN A 185 -2.37 -16.50 -24.67
CA ASN A 185 -2.45 -17.73 -25.45
C ASN A 185 -1.53 -18.84 -24.90
N ASP A 186 -0.79 -18.56 -23.82
CA ASP A 186 -0.08 -19.61 -23.09
C ASP A 186 -1.12 -20.57 -22.48
N SER A 187 -0.91 -21.86 -22.71
CA SER A 187 -1.76 -22.96 -22.20
C SER A 187 -1.85 -23.03 -20.67
N VAL A 188 -1.00 -22.28 -19.96
CA VAL A 188 -0.95 -22.23 -18.50
C VAL A 188 -1.94 -21.20 -17.96
N TYR A 189 -2.99 -21.68 -17.27
CA TYR A 189 -3.89 -20.81 -16.52
C TYR A 189 -3.34 -20.52 -15.12
N ARG A 190 -2.86 -19.29 -14.94
CA ARG A 190 -2.37 -18.73 -13.66
C ARG A 190 -3.55 -18.13 -12.89
N LYS A 191 -3.77 -18.60 -11.67
CA LYS A 191 -4.96 -18.21 -10.87
C LYS A 191 -4.69 -17.05 -9.92
N VAL A 192 -3.43 -16.66 -9.76
CA VAL A 192 -3.02 -15.47 -9.02
C VAL A 192 -2.46 -14.46 -9.99
N PHE A 193 -2.66 -13.17 -9.71
CA PHE A 193 -2.20 -12.08 -10.55
C PHE A 193 -1.50 -11.01 -9.72
N VAL A 194 -0.42 -10.45 -10.26
CA VAL A 194 0.26 -9.26 -9.75
C VAL A 194 0.18 -8.16 -10.81
N LEU A 195 -0.66 -7.14 -10.59
CA LEU A 195 -0.79 -5.99 -11.48
C LEU A 195 0.03 -4.83 -10.92
N GLU A 196 1.04 -4.39 -11.67
CA GLU A 196 1.89 -3.25 -11.35
C GLU A 196 1.36 -1.97 -12.04
N TYR A 197 1.17 -0.90 -11.27
CA TYR A 197 1.03 0.48 -11.75
C TYR A 197 2.35 1.21 -11.56
N SER A 198 2.97 1.64 -12.65
CA SER A 198 4.36 2.10 -12.62
C SER A 198 4.66 3.26 -13.56
N ASP A 199 5.79 3.91 -13.31
CA ASP A 199 6.27 5.13 -13.93
C ASP A 199 7.77 5.01 -14.26
N PHE A 200 8.13 5.24 -15.52
CA PHE A 200 9.50 5.12 -16.03
C PHE A 200 10.52 6.11 -15.45
N GLN A 201 10.07 7.21 -14.84
CA GLN A 201 10.95 8.16 -14.14
C GLN A 201 10.98 7.93 -12.62
N CYS A 202 10.15 7.03 -12.08
CA CYS A 202 10.12 6.77 -10.65
C CYS A 202 11.29 5.88 -10.20
N PRO A 203 12.16 6.34 -9.26
CA PRO A 203 13.29 5.56 -8.80
C PRO A 203 12.89 4.29 -8.03
N PHE A 204 11.71 4.29 -7.39
CA PHE A 204 11.19 3.11 -6.68
C PHE A 204 10.64 2.06 -7.64
N CYS A 205 10.01 2.49 -8.75
CA CYS A 205 9.56 1.60 -9.82
C CYS A 205 10.74 0.86 -10.45
N LYS A 206 11.83 1.57 -10.67
CA LYS A 206 13.09 0.96 -11.10
C LYS A 206 13.61 -0.08 -10.11
N ARG A 207 13.65 0.26 -8.82
CA ARG A 207 14.23 -0.59 -7.77
C ARG A 207 13.49 -1.92 -7.62
N VAL A 208 12.17 -1.92 -7.76
CA VAL A 208 11.35 -3.13 -7.55
C VAL A 208 11.44 -4.14 -8.71
N GLN A 209 11.90 -3.73 -9.91
CA GLN A 209 11.98 -4.64 -11.07
C GLN A 209 12.86 -5.88 -10.82
N GLU A 210 13.94 -5.77 -10.04
CA GLU A 210 14.75 -6.96 -9.68
C GLU A 210 13.94 -7.97 -8.86
N THR A 211 13.11 -7.47 -7.93
CA THR A 211 12.21 -8.31 -7.14
C THR A 211 11.17 -8.96 -8.03
N LEU A 212 10.54 -8.20 -8.94
CA LEU A 212 9.55 -8.74 -9.87
C LEU A 212 10.14 -9.79 -10.82
N ASN A 213 11.39 -9.63 -11.27
CA ASN A 213 12.05 -10.63 -12.11
C ASN A 213 12.23 -11.96 -11.37
N LYS A 214 12.70 -11.94 -10.12
CA LYS A 214 12.81 -13.15 -9.28
C LYS A 214 11.45 -13.82 -9.07
N LEU A 215 10.40 -13.03 -8.86
CA LEU A 215 9.03 -13.55 -8.69
C LEU A 215 8.48 -14.15 -9.99
N ARG A 216 8.71 -13.51 -11.14
CA ARG A 216 8.29 -14.02 -12.46
C ARG A 216 8.96 -15.35 -12.79
N GLU A 217 10.23 -15.53 -12.39
CA GLU A 217 10.94 -16.81 -12.52
C GLU A 217 10.39 -17.85 -11.56
N ARG A 218 10.26 -17.51 -10.27
CA ARG A 218 9.83 -18.44 -9.21
C ARG A 218 8.39 -18.94 -9.37
N TYR A 219 7.47 -18.06 -9.77
CA TYR A 219 6.03 -18.34 -9.86
C TYR A 219 5.52 -18.41 -11.30
N ALA A 220 6.40 -18.72 -12.26
CA ALA A 220 6.09 -18.68 -13.69
C ALA A 220 4.86 -19.50 -14.10
N SER A 221 4.54 -20.57 -13.36
CA SER A 221 3.40 -21.46 -13.64
C SER A 221 2.13 -21.09 -12.88
N ASP A 222 2.23 -20.26 -11.84
CA ASP A 222 1.17 -20.05 -10.85
C ASP A 222 0.60 -18.62 -10.90
N VAL A 223 1.46 -17.65 -11.24
CA VAL A 223 1.17 -16.21 -11.12
C VAL A 223 1.35 -15.52 -12.47
N GLN A 224 0.33 -14.78 -12.89
CA GLN A 224 0.40 -13.85 -14.01
C GLN A 224 0.86 -12.48 -13.52
N PHE A 225 1.64 -11.78 -14.35
CA PHE A 225 2.11 -10.43 -14.05
C PHE A 225 1.59 -9.47 -15.11
N GLY A 226 1.07 -8.32 -14.68
CA GLY A 226 0.58 -7.28 -15.56
C GLY A 226 1.21 -5.93 -15.24
N TYR A 227 1.22 -5.04 -16.23
CA TYR A 227 1.73 -3.68 -16.11
C TYR A 227 0.72 -2.66 -16.65
N ARG A 228 0.51 -1.59 -15.89
CA ARG A 228 -0.23 -0.40 -16.26
C ARG A 228 0.62 0.85 -16.06
N HIS A 229 0.45 1.80 -16.97
CA HIS A 229 1.15 3.08 -16.87
C HIS A 229 0.48 3.96 -15.82
N PHE A 230 1.27 4.51 -14.90
CA PHE A 230 0.83 5.55 -13.97
C PHE A 230 1.84 6.71 -13.88
N PRO A 231 2.18 7.40 -14.99
CA PRO A 231 3.01 8.59 -14.97
C PRO A 231 2.52 9.65 -13.98
N LEU A 232 3.40 10.05 -13.07
CA LEU A 232 3.12 11.06 -12.06
C LEU A 232 3.20 12.46 -12.67
N PRO A 233 2.35 13.43 -12.26
CA PRO A 233 2.30 14.76 -12.87
C PRO A 233 3.62 15.54 -12.85
N PHE A 234 4.49 15.25 -11.88
CA PHE A 234 5.79 15.90 -11.71
C PHE A 234 6.93 15.20 -12.51
N HIS A 235 6.67 14.06 -13.13
CA HIS A 235 7.58 13.35 -14.02
C HIS A 235 7.28 13.75 -15.48
N LYS A 236 7.98 14.78 -15.97
CA LYS A 236 7.66 15.46 -17.23
C LYS A 236 7.71 14.55 -18.46
N GLU A 237 8.64 13.60 -18.49
CA GLU A 237 8.90 12.72 -19.61
C GLU A 237 8.16 11.37 -19.49
N ALA A 238 7.68 11.01 -18.30
CA ALA A 238 7.09 9.69 -18.03
C ALA A 238 5.90 9.34 -18.92
N LYS A 239 5.01 10.30 -19.22
CA LYS A 239 3.90 10.08 -20.17
C LYS A 239 4.43 9.75 -21.56
N SER A 240 5.42 10.49 -22.03
CA SER A 240 6.04 10.25 -23.35
C SER A 240 6.75 8.89 -23.41
N LEU A 241 7.44 8.50 -22.33
CA LEU A 241 8.07 7.17 -22.22
C LEU A 241 7.03 6.04 -22.19
N ALA A 242 5.90 6.24 -21.50
CA ALA A 242 4.78 5.30 -21.52
C ALA A 242 4.24 5.07 -22.93
N GLU A 243 4.01 6.14 -23.69
CA GLU A 243 3.58 6.06 -25.09
C GLU A 243 4.64 5.38 -25.98
N ALA A 244 5.93 5.66 -25.76
CA ALA A 244 7.02 5.00 -26.47
C ALA A 244 7.03 3.49 -26.22
N ALA A 245 6.87 3.05 -24.97
CA ALA A 245 6.79 1.62 -24.63
C ALA A 245 5.62 0.93 -25.36
N GLU A 246 4.46 1.56 -25.42
CA GLU A 246 3.31 1.06 -26.20
C GLU A 246 3.59 1.02 -27.70
N CYS A 247 4.29 2.00 -28.26
CA CYS A 247 4.70 1.96 -29.67
C CYS A 247 5.71 0.84 -29.96
N ALA A 248 6.55 0.46 -28.99
CA ALA A 248 7.40 -0.72 -29.12
C ALA A 248 6.59 -2.03 -29.01
N ARG A 249 5.47 -2.02 -28.26
CA ARG A 249 4.54 -3.16 -28.17
C ARG A 249 3.95 -3.55 -29.52
N ASP A 250 3.68 -2.60 -30.41
CA ASP A 250 3.26 -2.88 -31.80
C ASP A 250 4.23 -3.81 -32.56
N GLN A 251 5.46 -3.95 -32.06
CA GLN A 251 6.50 -4.80 -32.63
C GLN A 251 6.95 -5.91 -31.67
N GLY A 252 6.17 -6.18 -30.62
CA GLY A 252 6.47 -7.20 -29.60
C GLY A 252 7.66 -6.83 -28.70
N LYS A 253 7.96 -5.54 -28.52
CA LYS A 253 9.13 -5.04 -27.78
C LYS A 253 8.80 -4.17 -26.57
N PHE A 254 7.63 -4.39 -25.98
CA PHE A 254 7.20 -3.66 -24.78
C PHE A 254 8.16 -3.92 -23.62
N TRP A 255 8.35 -5.18 -23.24
CA TRP A 255 9.08 -5.57 -22.04
C TRP A 255 10.57 -5.25 -22.13
N GLU A 256 11.17 -5.40 -23.31
CA GLU A 256 12.57 -5.05 -23.53
C GLU A 256 12.80 -3.54 -23.48
N LEU A 257 11.91 -2.73 -24.07
CA LEU A 257 12.03 -1.27 -23.97
C LEU A 257 11.74 -0.76 -22.55
N GLN A 258 10.75 -1.35 -21.87
CA GLN A 258 10.47 -1.12 -20.44
C GLN A 258 11.72 -1.38 -19.59
N THR A 259 12.43 -2.48 -19.85
CA THR A 259 13.66 -2.84 -19.12
C THR A 259 14.76 -1.81 -19.38
N ALA A 260 14.92 -1.38 -20.64
CA ALA A 260 15.89 -0.36 -21.01
C ALA A 260 15.58 1.01 -20.36
N PHE A 261 14.31 1.39 -20.23
CA PHE A 261 13.92 2.63 -19.55
C PHE A 261 14.25 2.62 -18.06
N TYR A 262 14.16 1.47 -17.39
CA TYR A 262 14.59 1.37 -15.99
C TYR A 262 16.11 1.22 -15.82
N ASP A 263 16.91 0.96 -16.86
CA ASP A 263 18.37 0.92 -16.74
C ASP A 263 18.92 2.31 -16.31
N LYS A 264 19.91 2.32 -15.41
CA LYS A 264 20.57 3.57 -14.95
C LYS A 264 21.43 4.20 -16.03
N ASN A 265 21.92 3.40 -16.97
CA ASN A 265 22.83 3.86 -18.01
C ASN A 265 22.10 4.31 -19.28
N SER A 266 20.78 4.09 -19.37
CA SER A 266 20.00 4.43 -20.57
C SER A 266 19.80 5.94 -20.75
N MET A 267 19.79 6.70 -19.65
CA MET A 267 19.39 8.10 -19.60
C MET A 267 18.07 8.35 -20.34
N ALA A 268 17.09 7.46 -20.15
CA ALA A 268 15.81 7.50 -20.87
C ALA A 268 15.03 8.82 -20.69
N SER A 269 15.31 9.60 -19.64
CA SER A 269 14.77 10.96 -19.47
C SER A 269 15.20 11.93 -20.59
N ASP A 270 16.26 11.65 -21.34
CA ASP A 270 16.55 12.34 -22.59
C ASP A 270 15.76 11.68 -23.73
N LEU A 271 14.62 12.29 -24.09
CA LEU A 271 13.71 11.77 -25.11
C LEU A 271 14.39 11.59 -26.49
N ASN A 272 15.49 12.30 -26.78
CA ASN A 272 16.22 12.13 -28.03
C ASN A 272 16.86 10.73 -28.14
N ARG A 273 17.11 10.06 -27.02
CA ARG A 273 17.72 8.72 -26.96
C ARG A 273 16.72 7.58 -27.13
N VAL A 274 15.42 7.85 -26.97
CA VAL A 274 14.38 6.81 -27.01
C VAL A 274 14.37 6.01 -28.31
N PRO A 275 14.52 6.61 -29.52
CA PRO A 275 14.59 5.83 -30.75
C PRO A 275 15.83 4.92 -30.83
N ASP A 276 16.96 5.35 -30.26
CA ASP A 276 18.17 4.53 -30.23
C ASP A 276 18.02 3.37 -29.24
N LEU A 277 17.42 3.61 -28.07
CA LEU A 277 17.06 2.55 -27.12
C LEU A 277 16.08 1.55 -27.75
N ALA A 278 15.04 2.03 -28.44
CA ALA A 278 14.09 1.18 -29.17
C ALA A 278 14.82 0.30 -30.20
N LYS A 279 15.75 0.87 -30.97
CA LYS A 279 16.56 0.11 -31.92
C LYS A 279 17.44 -0.94 -31.22
N GLN A 280 18.08 -0.59 -30.10
CA GLN A 280 18.93 -1.49 -29.32
C GLN A 280 18.16 -2.69 -28.78
N VAL A 281 16.91 -2.50 -28.35
CA VAL A 281 16.06 -3.61 -27.85
C VAL A 281 15.37 -4.42 -28.96
N GLY A 282 15.69 -4.13 -30.22
CA GLY A 282 15.25 -4.93 -31.36
C GLY A 282 13.95 -4.47 -32.02
N VAL A 283 13.52 -3.22 -31.83
CA VAL A 283 12.47 -2.61 -32.66
C VAL A 283 12.98 -2.47 -34.09
N LYS A 284 12.46 -3.31 -35.00
CA LYS A 284 12.95 -3.42 -36.37
C LYS A 284 12.49 -2.25 -37.26
N ARG A 285 11.24 -1.84 -37.13
CA ARG A 285 10.62 -0.79 -37.96
C ARG A 285 10.64 0.54 -37.21
N ILE A 286 11.83 1.15 -37.16
CA ILE A 286 12.04 2.34 -36.33
C ILE A 286 11.26 3.57 -36.80
N ASN A 287 10.99 3.69 -38.10
CA ASN A 287 10.21 4.81 -38.64
C ASN A 287 8.73 4.68 -38.24
N GLU A 288 8.17 3.48 -38.26
CA GLU A 288 6.81 3.21 -37.75
C GLU A 288 6.72 3.48 -36.25
N PHE A 289 7.73 3.07 -35.48
CA PHE A 289 7.82 3.40 -34.06
C PHE A 289 7.81 4.91 -33.81
N LYS A 290 8.64 5.68 -34.53
CA LYS A 290 8.69 7.14 -34.40
C LYS A 290 7.35 7.77 -34.78
N GLN A 291 6.72 7.34 -35.87
CA GLN A 291 5.41 7.85 -36.28
C GLN A 291 4.32 7.55 -35.25
N CYS A 292 4.28 6.32 -34.72
CA CYS A 292 3.39 5.93 -33.63
C CYS A 292 3.57 6.86 -32.42
N TRP A 293 4.82 7.07 -32.02
CA TRP A 293 5.14 7.83 -30.81
C TRP A 293 4.85 9.32 -30.97
N MET A 294 5.29 9.93 -32.07
CA MET A 294 5.11 11.35 -32.34
C MET A 294 3.65 11.75 -32.62
N SER A 295 2.83 10.81 -33.13
CA SER A 295 1.39 11.04 -33.32
C SER A 295 0.58 10.94 -32.02
N GLY A 296 1.19 10.46 -30.94
CA GLY A 296 0.50 10.22 -29.68
C GLY A 296 -0.54 9.10 -29.76
N LYS A 297 -0.30 8.07 -30.61
CA LYS A 297 -1.23 6.95 -30.85
C LYS A 297 -1.77 6.34 -29.55
N TYR A 298 -0.92 6.27 -28.52
CA TYR A 298 -1.22 5.61 -27.25
C TYR A 298 -1.56 6.55 -26.10
N LYS A 299 -1.66 7.86 -26.35
CA LYS A 299 -2.03 8.86 -25.33
C LYS A 299 -3.32 8.51 -24.58
N SER A 300 -4.38 8.14 -25.29
CA SER A 300 -5.66 7.78 -24.68
C SER A 300 -5.57 6.50 -23.83
N LYS A 301 -4.74 5.53 -24.22
CA LYS A 301 -4.49 4.33 -23.40
C LYS A 301 -3.77 4.71 -22.11
N VAL A 302 -2.70 5.50 -22.18
CA VAL A 302 -1.94 5.92 -20.98
C VAL A 302 -2.83 6.73 -20.04
N GLU A 303 -3.66 7.64 -20.56
CA GLU A 303 -4.59 8.41 -19.74
C GLU A 303 -5.69 7.53 -19.11
N LYS A 304 -6.15 6.48 -19.82
CA LYS A 304 -7.06 5.49 -19.25
C LYS A 304 -6.39 4.72 -18.09
N ASP A 305 -5.17 4.24 -18.26
CA ASP A 305 -4.44 3.52 -17.20
C ASP A 305 -4.30 4.41 -15.93
N ILE A 306 -4.00 5.71 -16.12
CA ILE A 306 -3.94 6.70 -15.03
C ILE A 306 -5.29 6.85 -14.34
N ASN A 307 -6.37 7.03 -15.11
CA ASN A 307 -7.71 7.23 -14.55
C ASN A 307 -8.23 5.98 -13.84
N ASP A 308 -8.00 4.79 -14.41
CA ASP A 308 -8.32 3.51 -13.79
C ASP A 308 -7.54 3.30 -12.48
N GLY A 309 -6.28 3.74 -12.40
CA GLY A 309 -5.52 3.70 -11.15
C GLY A 309 -6.06 4.68 -10.11
N ARG A 310 -6.41 5.91 -10.52
CA ARG A 310 -6.98 6.93 -9.61
C ARG A 310 -8.34 6.52 -9.06
N SER A 311 -9.20 5.89 -9.87
CA SER A 311 -10.54 5.48 -9.44
C SER A 311 -10.50 4.39 -8.36
N ILE A 312 -9.42 3.62 -8.27
CA ILE A 312 -9.18 2.63 -7.20
C ILE A 312 -8.25 3.16 -6.10
N GLY A 313 -8.03 4.48 -6.04
CA GLY A 313 -7.31 5.14 -4.95
C GLY A 313 -5.77 5.10 -5.05
N ILE A 314 -5.19 4.78 -6.20
CA ILE A 314 -3.73 4.87 -6.41
C ILE A 314 -3.30 6.34 -6.44
N GLN A 315 -2.35 6.68 -5.59
CA GLN A 315 -1.80 8.05 -5.46
C GLN A 315 -0.32 8.14 -5.82
N GLY A 316 0.35 7.01 -6.04
CA GLY A 316 1.80 6.97 -6.24
C GLY A 316 2.27 5.67 -6.91
N THR A 317 3.56 5.64 -7.25
CA THR A 317 4.18 4.50 -7.91
C THR A 317 5.47 4.04 -7.21
N PRO A 318 5.80 2.74 -7.27
CA PRO A 318 4.97 1.67 -7.82
C PRO A 318 3.82 1.34 -6.86
N THR A 319 2.68 0.93 -7.41
CA THR A 319 1.57 0.35 -6.64
C THR A 319 1.19 -0.99 -7.27
N PHE A 320 0.88 -1.97 -6.44
CA PHE A 320 0.57 -3.33 -6.87
C PHE A 320 -0.82 -3.74 -6.42
N ILE A 321 -1.52 -4.49 -7.26
CA ILE A 321 -2.72 -5.25 -6.89
C ILE A 321 -2.38 -6.73 -7.01
N LEU A 322 -2.51 -7.48 -5.92
CA LEU A 322 -2.14 -8.88 -5.84
C LEU A 322 -3.28 -9.73 -5.32
N GLY A 323 -3.78 -10.67 -6.12
CA GLY A 323 -4.81 -11.58 -5.66
C GLY A 323 -5.31 -12.58 -6.67
N ILE A 324 -6.52 -13.08 -6.44
CA ILE A 324 -7.16 -14.12 -7.26
C ILE A 324 -7.57 -13.54 -8.60
N TYR A 325 -7.18 -14.22 -9.68
CA TYR A 325 -7.51 -13.86 -11.05
C TYR A 325 -8.76 -14.60 -11.53
N ASP A 326 -9.84 -13.86 -11.74
CA ASP A 326 -10.99 -14.34 -12.50
C ASP A 326 -10.80 -14.03 -13.99
N LYS A 327 -10.44 -15.06 -14.78
CA LYS A 327 -10.27 -14.94 -16.23
C LYS A 327 -11.58 -14.65 -16.98
N LYS A 328 -12.74 -15.05 -16.45
CA LYS A 328 -14.03 -14.82 -17.10
C LYS A 328 -14.48 -13.37 -16.90
N ALA A 329 -14.35 -12.86 -15.69
CA ALA A 329 -14.65 -11.48 -15.36
C ALA A 329 -13.54 -10.52 -15.81
N ASN A 330 -12.34 -11.03 -16.11
CA ASN A 330 -11.13 -10.26 -16.40
C ASN A 330 -10.75 -9.32 -15.24
N THR A 331 -10.87 -9.82 -14.01
CA THR A 331 -10.66 -9.04 -12.78
C THR A 331 -9.69 -9.71 -11.84
N VAL A 332 -8.95 -8.91 -11.08
CA VAL A 332 -8.15 -9.37 -9.94
C VAL A 332 -8.83 -8.92 -8.66
N THR A 333 -9.06 -9.85 -7.74
CA THR A 333 -9.63 -9.59 -6.41
C THR A 333 -8.53 -9.82 -5.39
N GLY A 334 -8.02 -8.75 -4.76
CA GLY A 334 -6.77 -8.87 -4.00
C GLY A 334 -6.34 -7.66 -3.18
N GLU A 335 -5.16 -7.79 -2.57
CA GLU A 335 -4.53 -6.76 -1.74
C GLU A 335 -3.85 -5.69 -2.59
N MET A 336 -3.77 -4.46 -2.06
CA MET A 336 -2.95 -3.39 -2.64
C MET A 336 -1.65 -3.21 -1.85
N PHE A 337 -0.52 -3.15 -2.53
CA PHE A 337 0.75 -2.75 -1.93
C PHE A 337 1.28 -1.46 -2.54
N SER A 338 1.86 -0.60 -1.72
CA SER A 338 2.47 0.66 -2.16
C SER A 338 3.99 0.65 -1.96
N GLY A 339 4.71 1.24 -2.93
CA GLY A 339 6.15 1.41 -2.87
C GLY A 339 6.96 0.19 -3.33
N ALA A 340 8.29 0.27 -3.20
CA ALA A 340 9.17 -0.85 -3.58
C ALA A 340 9.11 -1.97 -2.53
N VAL A 341 8.16 -2.90 -2.72
CA VAL A 341 7.88 -4.04 -1.85
C VAL A 341 8.99 -5.10 -1.94
N SER A 342 9.29 -5.77 -0.82
CA SER A 342 10.28 -6.86 -0.76
C SER A 342 9.77 -8.16 -1.36
N GLU A 343 10.69 -9.02 -1.81
CA GLU A 343 10.37 -10.36 -2.32
C GLU A 343 9.61 -11.22 -1.32
N GLU A 344 9.95 -11.12 -0.03
CA GLU A 344 9.30 -11.87 1.06
C GLU A 344 7.83 -11.47 1.22
N ARG A 345 7.53 -10.16 1.21
CA ARG A 345 6.15 -9.66 1.34
C ARG A 345 5.30 -10.10 0.14
N PHE A 346 5.85 -10.04 -1.07
CA PHE A 346 5.17 -10.57 -2.26
C PHE A 346 4.94 -12.08 -2.14
N SER A 347 5.97 -12.86 -1.83
CA SER A 347 5.88 -14.32 -1.73
C SER A 347 4.85 -14.75 -0.69
N THR A 348 4.85 -14.10 0.48
CA THR A 348 3.87 -14.39 1.54
C THR A 348 2.43 -14.21 1.06
N SER A 349 2.14 -13.14 0.33
CA SER A 349 0.79 -12.88 -0.18
C SER A 349 0.42 -13.78 -1.36
N ILE A 350 1.36 -14.05 -2.27
CA ILE A 350 1.18 -15.04 -3.36
C ILE A 350 0.82 -16.40 -2.77
N ASP A 351 1.61 -16.90 -1.82
CA ASP A 351 1.41 -18.19 -1.18
C ASP A 351 0.08 -18.23 -0.41
N LYS A 352 -0.34 -17.12 0.21
CA LYS A 352 -1.67 -16.96 0.82
C LYS A 352 -2.77 -17.25 -0.19
N PHE A 353 -2.79 -16.55 -1.33
CA PHE A 353 -3.84 -16.71 -2.34
C PHE A 353 -3.80 -18.08 -3.03
N LEU A 354 -2.61 -18.62 -3.32
CA LEU A 354 -2.47 -19.97 -3.87
C LEU A 354 -3.03 -21.04 -2.89
N SER A 355 -2.79 -20.88 -1.60
CA SER A 355 -3.33 -21.77 -0.56
C SER A 355 -4.85 -21.71 -0.45
N GLN A 356 -5.44 -20.51 -0.53
CA GLN A 356 -6.90 -20.30 -0.53
C GLN A 356 -7.55 -21.03 -1.70
N ILE A 357 -7.04 -20.82 -2.92
CA ILE A 357 -7.53 -21.46 -4.15
C ILE A 357 -7.46 -23.00 -4.03
N ASN A 358 -6.37 -23.54 -3.49
CA ASN A 358 -6.20 -24.97 -3.32
C ASN A 358 -7.15 -25.57 -2.26
N SER A 359 -7.49 -24.79 -1.23
CA SER A 359 -8.42 -25.21 -0.17
C SER A 359 -9.86 -25.25 -0.67
N GLU A 360 -10.29 -24.23 -1.42
CA GLU A 360 -11.61 -24.20 -2.07
C GLU A 360 -11.78 -25.33 -3.09
N ALA A 361 -10.73 -25.63 -3.86
CA ALA A 361 -10.75 -26.74 -4.81
C ALA A 361 -10.88 -28.12 -4.14
N LYS A 362 -10.43 -28.27 -2.88
CA LYS A 362 -10.59 -29.50 -2.09
C LYS A 362 -11.96 -29.61 -1.43
N LEU A 363 -12.59 -28.49 -1.06
CA LEU A 363 -13.93 -28.45 -0.47
C LEU A 363 -15.04 -28.73 -1.50
N ASN A 364 -14.78 -28.41 -2.77
CA ASN A 364 -15.71 -28.60 -3.89
C ASN A 364 -15.51 -29.94 -4.64
N ARG A 365 -14.69 -30.85 -4.13
CA ARG A 365 -14.52 -32.23 -4.61
C ARG A 365 -15.09 -33.18 -3.57
#